data_AF-A0AAF0UAE4-F1
#
_entry.id   AF-A0AAF0UAE4-F1
#
_cell.length_a   1.000
_cell.length_b   1.000
_cell.length_c   1.000
_cell.angle_alpha   90.00
_cell.angle_beta   90.00
_cell.angle_gamma   90.00
#
_symmetry.space_group_name_H-M   'P 1'
#
loop_
_entity.id
_entity.type
_entity.pdbx_description
1 polymer ?
#
loop_
_entity_poly.entity_id
_entity_poly.type
_entity_poly.pdbx_seq_one_letter_code
_entity_poly.pdbx_strand_id
1 'polypeptide(L)'
;MCNLDTSTDPPPTFRFHKPVTRCYCRSKEVAREALKAGLQPSQIKVFGLPMRPSFVKPVFPKVELRKELEIEGHLPVVLLMGGGEEMGPIEATARALADALYNERLGEPIGQVLVICGRNKKLGDRLNSVDWKIPVQEAGNVPHVIENGCRKFSKSSKEMAIIVGELFGPRQDELKVMSLNALRLAKPDVVFKIVHDMHELLRQRSFVPPA
;
A
#
# COMPACT_ATOMS: atom_id res chain seq x y z
N MET A 1 -13.00 34.59 -7.98
CA MET A 1 -11.55 34.31 -7.90
C MET A 1 -11.31 33.56 -6.60
N CYS A 2 -11.34 32.22 -6.66
CA CYS A 2 -11.04 31.36 -5.53
C CYS A 2 -9.75 30.62 -5.86
N ASN A 3 -8.69 30.94 -5.10
CA ASN A 3 -7.40 30.28 -5.20
C ASN A 3 -7.54 28.83 -4.74
N LEU A 4 -7.13 27.91 -5.60
CA LEU A 4 -6.94 26.50 -5.30
C LEU A 4 -5.55 26.35 -4.67
N ASP A 5 -5.47 26.41 -3.33
CA ASP A 5 -4.28 25.98 -2.61
C ASP A 5 -4.26 24.44 -2.54
N THR A 6 -3.22 23.88 -3.14
CA THR A 6 -2.89 22.47 -3.22
C THR A 6 -2.36 21.96 -1.88
N SER A 7 -3.25 21.71 -0.90
CA SER A 7 -2.96 20.88 0.28
C SER A 7 -4.26 20.45 0.97
N THR A 8 -4.96 19.46 0.43
CA THR A 8 -6.27 19.04 0.96
C THR A 8 -6.26 17.59 1.44
N ASP A 9 -5.61 17.36 2.58
CA ASP A 9 -6.28 16.51 3.57
C ASP A 9 -7.40 17.37 4.16
N PRO A 10 -8.68 16.98 4.07
CA PRO A 10 -9.77 17.77 4.64
C PRO A 10 -9.55 17.90 6.17
N PRO A 11 -9.97 19.02 6.79
CA PRO A 11 -9.81 19.22 8.21
C PRO A 11 -10.42 18.04 9.01
N PRO A 12 -9.87 17.69 10.19
CA PRO A 12 -10.22 16.50 10.96
C PRO A 12 -11.70 16.39 11.35
N THR A 13 -12.47 17.45 11.17
CA THR A 13 -13.92 17.53 11.39
C THR A 13 -14.76 16.75 10.37
N PHE A 14 -14.26 16.45 9.16
CA PHE A 14 -15.04 15.68 8.16
C PHE A 14 -15.03 14.16 8.39
N ARG A 15 -14.17 13.64 9.27
CA ARG A 15 -13.95 12.19 9.44
C ARG A 15 -14.94 11.51 10.39
N PHE A 16 -15.53 12.26 11.32
CA PHE A 16 -16.37 11.72 12.39
C PHE A 16 -17.69 12.47 12.48
N HIS A 17 -18.80 11.74 12.36
CA HIS A 17 -20.14 12.32 12.38
C HIS A 17 -20.96 11.68 13.50
N LYS A 18 -21.51 12.48 14.42
CA LYS A 18 -22.17 12.00 15.65
C LYS A 18 -23.37 11.05 15.43
N PRO A 19 -24.28 11.27 14.45
CA PRO A 19 -25.46 10.41 14.27
C PRO A 19 -25.18 9.08 13.53
N VAL A 20 -23.91 8.71 13.30
CA VAL A 20 -23.61 7.40 12.69
C VAL A 20 -23.98 6.27 13.64
N THR A 21 -24.51 5.16 13.12
CA THR A 21 -24.78 3.97 13.94
C THR A 21 -23.48 3.25 14.33
N ARG A 22 -22.51 3.24 13.42
CA ARG A 22 -21.18 2.64 13.61
C ARG A 22 -20.10 3.48 12.95
N CYS A 23 -18.92 3.47 13.57
CA CYS A 23 -17.67 3.97 13.04
C CYS A 23 -16.62 2.84 13.13
N TYR A 24 -16.20 2.33 11.98
CA TYR A 24 -15.17 1.29 11.89
C TYR A 24 -13.79 1.94 11.75
N CYS A 25 -12.95 1.77 12.78
CA CYS A 25 -11.63 2.38 12.85
C CYS A 25 -10.52 1.40 12.43
N ARG A 26 -9.53 1.94 11.71
CA ARG A 26 -8.35 1.18 11.25
C ARG A 26 -7.37 0.81 12.37
N SER A 27 -7.32 1.60 13.44
CA SER A 27 -6.40 1.42 14.56
C SER A 27 -6.97 1.98 15.85
N LYS A 28 -6.29 1.70 16.98
CA LYS A 28 -6.69 2.21 18.30
C LYS A 28 -6.51 3.73 18.38
N GLU A 29 -5.55 4.27 17.65
CA GLU A 29 -5.25 5.71 17.58
C GLU A 29 -6.44 6.46 16.98
N VAL A 30 -6.94 6.00 15.83
CA VAL A 30 -8.14 6.57 15.19
C VAL A 30 -9.39 6.41 16.08
N ALA A 31 -9.49 5.32 16.84
CA ALA A 31 -10.57 5.15 17.81
C ALA A 31 -10.52 6.18 18.95
N ARG A 32 -9.33 6.53 19.44
CA ARG A 32 -9.16 7.60 20.43
C ARG A 32 -9.55 8.96 19.87
N GLU A 33 -9.24 9.23 18.60
CA GLU A 33 -9.66 10.45 17.91
C GLU A 33 -11.19 10.50 17.75
N ALA A 34 -11.83 9.39 17.38
CA ALA A 34 -13.28 9.27 17.28
C ALA A 34 -13.97 9.56 18.62
N LEU A 35 -13.43 9.05 19.73
CA LEU A 35 -13.93 9.34 21.08
C LEU A 35 -13.81 10.84 21.41
N LYS A 36 -12.67 11.47 21.09
CA LYS A 36 -12.46 12.92 21.26
C LYS A 36 -13.42 13.76 20.41
N ALA A 37 -13.81 13.27 19.24
CA ALA A 37 -14.81 13.90 18.37
C ALA A 37 -16.26 13.73 18.89
N GLY A 38 -16.47 12.99 19.98
CA GLY A 38 -17.76 12.84 20.64
C GLY A 38 -18.58 11.64 20.17
N LEU A 39 -17.96 10.64 19.53
CA LEU A 39 -18.61 9.34 19.30
C LEU A 39 -18.62 8.53 20.59
N GLN A 40 -19.70 7.80 20.81
CA GLN A 40 -19.85 6.90 21.95
C GLN A 40 -19.02 5.63 21.76
N PRO A 41 -18.54 4.99 22.85
CA PRO A 41 -17.85 3.71 22.77
C PRO A 41 -18.68 2.64 22.05
N SER A 42 -20.00 2.68 22.21
CA SER A 42 -20.94 1.78 21.53
C SER A 42 -21.05 2.01 20.03
N GLN A 43 -20.58 3.12 19.48
CA GLN A 43 -20.55 3.40 18.04
C GLN A 43 -19.23 2.94 17.41
N ILE A 44 -18.15 2.78 18.19
CA ILE A 44 -16.81 2.58 17.65
C ILE A 44 -16.43 1.09 17.62
N LYS A 45 -15.89 0.61 16.50
CA LYS A 45 -15.32 -0.75 16.37
C LYS A 45 -13.95 -0.68 15.71
N VAL A 46 -12.94 -1.28 16.34
CA VAL A 46 -11.56 -1.27 15.83
C VAL A 46 -11.26 -2.61 15.15
N PHE A 47 -11.70 -2.75 13.90
CA PHE A 47 -11.45 -3.97 13.12
C PHE A 47 -10.14 -3.87 12.34
N GLY A 48 -9.90 -2.75 11.67
CA GLY A 48 -8.76 -2.57 10.78
C GLY A 48 -9.16 -1.86 9.49
N LEU A 49 -8.27 -1.84 8.50
CA LEU A 49 -8.58 -1.38 7.16
C LEU A 49 -9.21 -2.53 6.35
N PRO A 50 -10.42 -2.38 5.79
CA PRO A 50 -10.98 -3.40 4.93
C PRO A 50 -10.18 -3.55 3.65
N MET A 51 -9.76 -4.77 3.36
CA MET A 51 -9.18 -5.16 2.07
C MET A 51 -10.25 -5.83 1.21
N ARG A 52 -10.13 -5.72 -0.11
CA ARG A 52 -11.03 -6.44 -1.03
C ARG A 52 -10.84 -7.95 -0.80
N PRO A 53 -11.91 -8.75 -0.66
CA PRO A 53 -11.81 -10.18 -0.42
C PRO A 53 -10.92 -10.94 -1.42
N SER A 54 -10.83 -10.46 -2.66
CA SER A 54 -9.96 -11.03 -3.69
C SER A 54 -8.47 -11.00 -3.34
N PHE A 55 -8.00 -10.01 -2.55
CA PHE A 55 -6.61 -9.92 -2.08
C PHE A 55 -6.31 -10.83 -0.87
N VAL A 56 -7.35 -11.42 -0.27
CA VAL A 56 -7.25 -12.29 0.91
C VAL A 56 -7.16 -13.77 0.51
N LYS A 57 -7.36 -14.08 -0.77
CA LYS A 57 -7.21 -15.44 -1.29
C LYS A 57 -5.77 -15.94 -1.09
N PRO A 58 -5.56 -17.26 -0.85
CA PRO A 58 -4.24 -17.84 -0.73
C PRO A 58 -3.38 -17.43 -1.93
N VAL A 59 -2.16 -16.97 -1.64
CA VAL A 59 -1.24 -16.49 -2.67
C VAL A 59 -0.65 -17.70 -3.40
N PHE A 60 -0.63 -17.63 -4.73
CA PHE A 60 0.05 -18.61 -5.58
C PHE A 60 1.53 -18.74 -5.19
N PRO A 61 2.17 -19.90 -5.44
CA PRO A 61 3.61 -20.04 -5.28
C PRO A 61 4.37 -18.90 -5.97
N LYS A 62 5.35 -18.31 -5.28
CA LYS A 62 6.14 -17.17 -5.79
C LYS A 62 6.74 -17.44 -7.18
N VAL A 63 7.07 -18.70 -7.46
CA VAL A 63 7.64 -19.15 -8.74
C VAL A 63 6.64 -18.99 -9.89
N GLU A 64 5.36 -19.33 -9.67
CA GLU A 64 4.32 -19.24 -10.69
C GLU A 64 3.99 -17.78 -11.00
N LEU A 65 3.85 -16.95 -9.96
CA LEU A 65 3.61 -15.50 -10.12
C LEU A 65 4.75 -14.81 -10.85
N ARG A 66 6.00 -15.20 -10.60
CA ARG A 66 7.15 -14.66 -11.32
C ARG A 66 7.12 -15.02 -12.80
N LYS A 67 6.74 -16.24 -13.14
CA LYS A 67 6.59 -16.67 -14.54
C LYS A 67 5.46 -15.94 -15.25
N GLU A 68 4.30 -15.83 -14.62
CA GLU A 68 3.13 -15.14 -15.19
C GLU A 68 3.42 -13.66 -15.43
N LEU A 69 4.15 -13.04 -14.52
CA LEU A 69 4.56 -11.65 -14.62
C LEU A 69 5.90 -11.48 -15.34
N GLU A 70 6.47 -12.47 -16.04
CA GLU A 70 7.77 -12.36 -16.75
C GLU A 70 8.94 -11.79 -15.91
N ILE A 71 8.88 -11.98 -14.59
CA ILE A 71 9.88 -11.53 -13.62
C ILE A 71 10.98 -12.58 -13.48
N GLU A 72 12.23 -12.12 -13.43
CA GLU A 72 13.38 -12.99 -13.33
C GLU A 72 13.39 -13.78 -12.01
N GLY A 73 13.50 -15.11 -12.12
CA GLY A 73 13.21 -16.03 -11.01
C GLY A 73 14.17 -15.91 -9.83
N HIS A 74 15.43 -15.56 -10.09
CA HIS A 74 16.50 -15.54 -9.08
C HIS A 74 16.74 -14.15 -8.47
N LEU A 75 16.31 -13.07 -9.14
CA LEU A 75 16.57 -11.71 -8.67
C LEU A 75 15.50 -11.24 -7.65
N PRO A 76 15.89 -10.50 -6.59
CA PRO A 76 14.95 -9.79 -5.74
C PRO A 76 14.26 -8.67 -6.53
N VAL A 77 12.96 -8.48 -6.29
CA VAL A 77 12.13 -7.53 -7.05
C VAL A 77 11.64 -6.39 -6.16
N VAL A 78 11.75 -5.16 -6.64
CA VAL A 78 11.16 -3.97 -6.06
C VAL A 78 9.84 -3.69 -6.76
N LEU A 79 8.74 -3.64 -6.01
CA LEU A 79 7.47 -3.15 -6.54
C LEU A 79 7.39 -1.63 -6.37
N LEU A 80 7.52 -0.88 -7.47
CA LEU A 80 7.37 0.57 -7.51
C LEU A 80 5.96 0.91 -7.99
N MET A 81 5.14 1.54 -7.17
CA MET A 81 3.77 1.89 -7.55
C MET A 81 3.61 3.42 -7.63
N GLY A 82 3.11 3.90 -8.76
CA GLY A 82 2.66 5.29 -8.92
C GLY A 82 1.19 5.43 -8.55
N GLY A 83 0.86 6.32 -7.62
CA GLY A 83 -0.54 6.64 -7.31
C GLY A 83 -1.29 7.10 -8.57
N GLY A 84 -2.59 6.80 -8.67
CA GLY A 84 -3.41 6.99 -9.87
C GLY A 84 -3.70 8.44 -10.29
N GLU A 85 -2.94 9.42 -9.79
CA GLU A 85 -3.05 10.87 -10.00
C GLU A 85 -1.67 11.55 -10.12
N GLU A 86 -0.73 10.95 -10.87
CA GLU A 86 0.60 11.55 -11.14
C GLU A 86 1.43 11.85 -9.86
N MET A 87 1.18 11.09 -8.80
CA MET A 87 1.83 11.28 -7.51
C MET A 87 3.27 10.77 -7.54
N GLY A 88 4.22 11.72 -7.58
CA GLY A 88 5.64 11.51 -7.31
C GLY A 88 6.51 11.25 -8.54
N PRO A 89 7.84 11.40 -8.40
CA PRO A 89 8.79 11.24 -9.50
C PRO A 89 9.06 9.74 -9.78
N ILE A 90 8.04 9.00 -10.22
CA ILE A 90 8.13 7.55 -10.46
C ILE A 90 9.22 7.22 -11.47
N GLU A 91 9.33 7.99 -12.55
CA GLU A 91 10.40 7.81 -13.54
C GLU A 91 11.79 8.04 -12.93
N ALA A 92 11.98 9.13 -12.18
CA ALA A 92 13.28 9.41 -11.56
C ALA A 92 13.64 8.34 -10.51
N THR A 93 12.63 7.80 -9.83
CA THR A 93 12.79 6.71 -8.86
C THR A 93 13.14 5.39 -9.55
N ALA A 94 12.48 5.06 -10.66
CA ALA A 94 12.82 3.90 -11.47
C ALA A 94 14.27 3.99 -11.99
N ARG A 95 14.70 5.16 -12.48
CA ARG A 95 16.10 5.41 -12.89
C ARG A 95 17.09 5.26 -11.76
N ALA A 96 16.82 5.89 -10.62
CA ALA A 96 17.70 5.77 -9.45
C ALA A 96 17.81 4.32 -8.97
N LEU A 97 16.69 3.56 -8.99
CA LEU A 97 16.69 2.15 -8.65
C LEU A 97 17.48 1.31 -9.68
N ALA A 98 17.35 1.60 -10.97
CA ALA A 98 18.10 0.91 -12.01
C ALA A 98 19.61 1.06 -11.82
N ASP A 99 20.09 2.25 -11.48
CA ASP A 99 21.50 2.49 -11.20
C ASP A 99 21.95 1.82 -9.89
N ALA A 100 21.14 1.89 -8.83
CA ALA A 100 21.49 1.31 -7.53
C ALA A 100 21.45 -0.23 -7.51
N LEU A 101 20.65 -0.84 -8.39
CA LEU A 101 20.48 -2.29 -8.49
C LEU A 101 21.33 -2.92 -9.59
N TYR A 102 22.29 -2.18 -10.15
CA TYR A 102 23.26 -2.68 -11.11
C TYR A 102 24.66 -2.72 -10.48
N ASN A 103 25.34 -3.86 -10.56
CA ASN A 103 26.71 -3.98 -10.07
C ASN A 103 27.70 -3.79 -11.22
N GLU A 104 28.27 -2.59 -11.33
CA GLU A 104 29.23 -2.25 -12.38
C GLU A 104 30.51 -3.11 -12.35
N ARG A 105 30.88 -3.69 -11.20
CA ARG A 105 32.10 -4.51 -11.08
C ARG A 105 31.92 -5.91 -11.66
N LEU A 106 30.70 -6.46 -11.53
CA LEU A 106 30.37 -7.80 -12.03
C LEU A 106 29.69 -7.73 -13.40
N GLY A 107 29.19 -6.56 -13.80
CA GLY A 107 28.40 -6.40 -15.02
C GLY A 107 27.02 -7.07 -14.95
N GLU A 108 26.52 -7.31 -13.73
CA GLU A 108 25.30 -8.08 -13.49
C GLU A 108 24.29 -7.28 -12.64
N PRO A 109 22.97 -7.47 -12.87
CA PRO A 109 21.93 -6.90 -12.03
C PRO A 109 21.87 -7.62 -10.67
N ILE A 110 21.80 -6.84 -9.58
CA ILE A 110 21.59 -7.38 -8.22
C ILE A 110 20.11 -7.39 -7.83
N GLY A 111 19.24 -6.80 -8.66
CA GLY A 111 17.80 -6.76 -8.46
C GLY A 111 17.06 -6.28 -9.71
N GLN A 112 15.74 -6.29 -9.63
CA GLN A 112 14.84 -5.90 -10.72
C GLN A 112 13.68 -5.05 -10.18
N VAL A 113 12.99 -4.32 -11.05
CA VAL A 113 11.91 -3.41 -10.67
C VAL A 113 10.62 -3.76 -11.42
N LEU A 114 9.52 -4.01 -10.70
CA LEU A 114 8.18 -4.06 -11.27
C LEU A 114 7.50 -2.72 -11.00
N VAL A 115 7.15 -1.97 -12.04
CA VAL A 115 6.48 -0.68 -11.94
C VAL A 115 4.99 -0.83 -12.20
N ILE A 116 4.14 -0.32 -11.32
CA ILE A 116 2.69 -0.24 -11.56
C ILE A 116 2.33 1.20 -11.88
N CYS A 117 2.04 1.48 -13.16
CA CYS A 117 1.68 2.82 -13.65
C CYS A 117 0.19 3.15 -13.48
N GLY A 118 -0.63 2.13 -13.20
CA GLY A 118 -2.04 2.27 -12.93
C GLY A 118 -2.84 2.82 -14.11
N ARG A 119 -3.43 4.01 -13.96
CA ARG A 119 -4.18 4.68 -15.04
C ARG A 119 -3.29 5.57 -15.92
N ASN A 120 -2.04 5.79 -15.53
CA ASN A 120 -1.14 6.70 -16.23
C ASN A 120 -0.46 5.99 -17.41
N LYS A 121 -1.20 5.87 -18.52
CA LYS A 121 -0.69 5.27 -19.76
C LYS A 121 0.53 6.00 -20.32
N LYS A 122 0.54 7.35 -20.23
CA LYS A 122 1.67 8.18 -20.68
C LYS A 122 2.96 7.82 -19.94
N LEU A 123 2.88 7.56 -18.64
CA LEU A 123 4.03 7.10 -17.85
C LEU A 123 4.49 5.70 -18.27
N GLY A 124 3.55 4.78 -18.48
CA GLY A 124 3.84 3.43 -18.99
C GLY A 124 4.58 3.47 -20.32
N ASP A 125 4.07 4.22 -21.30
CA ASP A 125 4.68 4.38 -22.62
C ASP A 125 6.10 4.95 -22.52
N ARG A 126 6.30 5.95 -21.66
CA ARG A 126 7.63 6.54 -21.42
C ARG A 126 8.60 5.55 -20.80
N LEU A 127 8.18 4.76 -19.82
CA LEU A 127 9.05 3.76 -19.18
C LEU A 127 9.40 2.61 -20.12
N ASN A 128 8.46 2.19 -20.97
CA ASN A 128 8.70 1.15 -21.98
C ASN A 128 9.65 1.61 -23.09
N SER A 129 9.74 2.91 -23.34
CA SER A 129 10.65 3.48 -24.35
C SER A 129 12.11 3.61 -23.89
N VAL A 130 12.40 3.35 -22.60
CA VAL A 130 13.75 3.46 -22.03
C VAL A 130 14.45 2.10 -22.09
N ASP A 131 15.70 2.09 -22.55
CA ASP A 131 16.58 0.93 -22.44
C ASP A 131 17.18 0.86 -21.03
N TRP A 132 16.85 -0.19 -20.29
CA TRP A 132 17.19 -0.33 -18.87
C TRP A 132 18.37 -1.28 -18.68
N LYS A 133 19.29 -0.93 -17.77
CA LYS A 133 20.41 -1.81 -17.36
C LYS A 133 19.97 -3.01 -16.50
N ILE A 134 18.73 -3.00 -16.02
CA ILE A 134 18.12 -4.06 -15.21
C ILE A 134 16.74 -4.39 -15.78
N PRO A 135 16.17 -5.57 -15.50
CA PRO A 135 14.80 -5.87 -15.89
C PRO A 135 13.80 -4.91 -15.22
N VAL A 136 12.98 -4.24 -16.03
CA VAL A 136 11.89 -3.36 -15.59
C VAL A 136 10.60 -3.73 -16.31
N GLN A 137 9.52 -3.99 -15.58
CA GLN A 137 8.25 -4.40 -16.17
C GLN A 137 7.05 -3.61 -15.63
N GLU A 138 6.04 -3.37 -16.47
CA GLU A 138 4.81 -2.68 -16.10
C GLU A 138 3.72 -3.66 -15.64
N ALA A 139 3.01 -3.37 -14.54
CA ALA A 139 1.90 -4.18 -14.03
C ALA A 139 0.71 -3.34 -13.54
N GLY A 140 -0.48 -3.95 -13.41
CA GLY A 140 -1.73 -3.29 -13.03
C GLY A 140 -1.98 -3.15 -11.51
N ASN A 141 -2.72 -2.08 -11.17
CA ASN A 141 -3.01 -1.47 -9.84
C ASN A 141 -3.13 -2.36 -8.57
N VAL A 142 -2.52 -1.88 -7.46
CA VAL A 142 -2.85 -2.25 -6.07
C VAL A 142 -2.76 -1.02 -5.14
N PRO A 143 -3.78 -0.71 -4.31
CA PRO A 143 -3.75 0.48 -3.46
C PRO A 143 -3.24 0.22 -2.02
N HIS A 144 -2.28 1.08 -1.64
CA HIS A 144 -1.98 1.69 -0.33
C HIS A 144 -1.64 0.81 0.90
N VAL A 145 -0.49 1.10 1.53
CA VAL A 145 -0.06 0.56 2.84
C VAL A 145 0.44 1.70 3.75
N ILE A 146 0.07 1.69 5.04
CA ILE A 146 0.51 2.67 6.04
C ILE A 146 1.20 1.96 7.23
N GLU A 147 2.33 2.57 7.61
CA GLU A 147 3.12 2.60 8.85
C GLU A 147 2.86 1.61 10.00
N ASN A 148 3.94 0.91 10.42
CA ASN A 148 4.17 0.25 11.73
C ASN A 148 5.53 -0.52 11.72
N GLY A 149 6.65 0.13 11.40
CA GLY A 149 7.97 -0.56 11.32
C GLY A 149 8.12 -1.53 10.13
N CYS A 150 7.18 -1.47 9.19
CA CYS A 150 7.18 -2.27 7.95
C CYS A 150 7.66 -1.46 6.74
N ARG A 151 8.08 -0.20 6.94
CA ARG A 151 8.45 0.73 5.87
C ARG A 151 9.62 1.63 6.27
N LYS A 152 10.41 2.03 5.28
CA LYS A 152 11.27 3.22 5.34
C LYS A 152 10.65 4.30 4.46
N PHE A 153 10.76 5.56 4.86
CA PHE A 153 10.21 6.69 4.12
C PHE A 153 11.34 7.63 3.70
N SER A 154 11.36 7.99 2.43
CA SER A 154 12.19 9.07 1.91
C SER A 154 11.42 9.82 0.83
N LYS A 155 11.66 11.14 0.74
CA LYS A 155 11.13 11.99 -0.32
C LYS A 155 12.06 12.07 -1.55
N SER A 156 13.29 11.57 -1.42
CA SER A 156 14.32 11.62 -2.45
C SER A 156 14.43 10.27 -3.16
N SER A 157 14.26 10.27 -4.49
CA SER A 157 14.44 9.09 -5.33
C SER A 157 15.81 8.43 -5.16
N LYS A 158 16.87 9.24 -4.96
CA LYS A 158 18.24 8.74 -4.75
C LYS A 158 18.39 8.03 -3.41
N GLU A 159 17.87 8.63 -2.34
CA GLU A 159 17.93 8.04 -1.00
C GLU A 159 17.08 6.76 -0.92
N MET A 160 15.91 6.74 -1.58
CA MET A 160 15.12 5.52 -1.74
C MET A 160 15.92 4.41 -2.43
N ALA A 161 16.60 4.74 -3.53
CA ALA A 161 17.40 3.77 -4.26
C ALA A 161 18.57 3.22 -3.44
N ILE A 162 19.25 4.07 -2.65
CA ILE A 162 20.31 3.66 -1.72
C ILE A 162 19.74 2.69 -0.67
N ILE A 163 18.62 3.05 -0.02
CA ILE A 163 17.97 2.19 0.98
C ILE A 163 17.63 0.83 0.39
N VAL A 164 17.10 0.80 -0.83
CA VAL A 164 16.74 -0.46 -1.51
C VAL A 164 17.98 -1.28 -1.85
N GLY A 165 19.03 -0.65 -2.38
CA GLY A 165 20.31 -1.31 -2.65
C GLY A 165 20.91 -1.94 -1.37
N GLU A 166 20.84 -1.23 -0.24
CA GLU A 166 21.29 -1.77 1.04
C GLU A 166 20.45 -2.96 1.51
N LEU A 167 19.11 -2.88 1.38
CA LEU A 167 18.18 -3.95 1.78
C LEU A 167 18.33 -5.21 0.92
N PHE A 168 18.76 -5.07 -0.35
CA PHE A 168 19.02 -6.20 -1.25
C PHE A 168 20.44 -6.75 -1.11
N GLY A 169 21.36 -5.98 -0.54
CA GLY A 169 22.72 -6.41 -0.21
C GLY A 169 22.92 -6.60 1.30
N PRO A 170 23.72 -5.73 1.96
CA PRO A 170 24.22 -5.96 3.32
C PRO A 170 23.16 -5.99 4.43
N ARG A 171 21.96 -5.45 4.20
CA ARG A 171 20.89 -5.33 5.21
C ARG A 171 19.70 -6.26 4.94
N GLN A 172 19.93 -7.39 4.28
CA GLN A 172 18.86 -8.34 3.93
C GLN A 172 18.10 -8.88 5.16
N ASP A 173 18.75 -8.99 6.32
CA ASP A 173 18.08 -9.45 7.54
C ASP A 173 17.06 -8.45 8.07
N GLU A 174 17.31 -7.14 7.88
CA GLU A 174 16.33 -6.11 8.20
C GLU A 174 15.09 -6.23 7.32
N LEU A 175 15.26 -6.56 6.03
CA LEU A 175 14.14 -6.80 5.12
C LEU A 175 13.27 -7.98 5.59
N LYS A 176 13.87 -9.06 6.09
CA LYS A 176 13.13 -10.20 6.67
C LYS A 176 12.34 -9.79 7.90
N VAL A 177 12.93 -9.01 8.80
CA VAL A 177 12.26 -8.49 10.00
C VAL A 177 11.08 -7.59 9.61
N MET A 178 11.26 -6.69 8.64
CA MET A 178 10.19 -5.82 8.13
C MET A 178 9.03 -6.65 7.54
N SER A 179 9.35 -7.71 6.79
CA SER A 179 8.34 -8.62 6.22
C SER A 179 7.54 -9.35 7.31
N LEU A 180 8.21 -9.86 8.35
CA LEU A 180 7.54 -10.52 9.48
C LEU A 180 6.63 -9.54 10.25
N ASN A 181 7.09 -8.30 10.44
CA ASN A 181 6.26 -7.27 11.07
C ASN A 181 5.01 -6.96 10.24
N ALA A 182 5.14 -6.90 8.90
CA ALA A 182 4.00 -6.66 8.02
C ALA A 182 2.95 -7.79 8.13
N LEU A 183 3.41 -9.05 8.17
CA LEU A 183 2.53 -10.20 8.36
C LEU A 183 1.81 -10.18 9.72
N ARG A 184 2.51 -9.78 10.80
CA ARG A 184 1.90 -9.68 12.14
C ARG A 184 0.80 -8.63 12.23
N LEU A 185 0.85 -7.61 11.38
CA LEU A 185 -0.13 -6.52 11.35
C LEU A 185 -1.24 -6.74 10.33
N ALA A 186 -1.05 -7.67 9.40
CA ALA A 186 -2.03 -8.01 8.40
C ALA A 186 -3.29 -8.56 9.07
N LYS A 187 -4.44 -7.97 8.73
CA LYS A 187 -5.76 -8.42 9.19
C LYS A 187 -6.61 -8.73 7.96
N PRO A 188 -6.48 -9.94 7.39
CA PRO A 188 -7.20 -10.31 6.17
C PRO A 188 -8.73 -10.36 6.34
N ASP A 189 -9.20 -10.56 7.57
CA ASP A 189 -10.60 -10.83 7.87
C ASP A 189 -11.46 -9.58 8.16
N VAL A 190 -10.86 -8.38 8.08
CA VAL A 190 -11.50 -7.11 8.48
C VAL A 190 -12.80 -6.87 7.73
N VAL A 191 -12.81 -7.09 6.41
CA VAL A 191 -14.00 -6.87 5.59
C VAL A 191 -15.15 -7.77 6.04
N PHE A 192 -14.88 -9.02 6.39
CA PHE A 192 -15.89 -9.96 6.87
C PHE A 192 -16.40 -9.58 8.25
N LYS A 193 -15.53 -9.12 9.16
CA LYS A 193 -15.92 -8.58 10.48
C LYS A 193 -16.84 -7.37 10.38
N ILE A 194 -16.53 -6.44 9.46
CA ILE A 194 -17.37 -5.26 9.21
C ILE A 194 -18.75 -5.71 8.71
N VAL A 195 -18.79 -6.56 7.68
CA VAL A 195 -20.07 -7.03 7.09
C VAL A 195 -20.90 -7.81 8.12
N HIS A 196 -20.28 -8.66 8.94
CA HIS A 196 -20.96 -9.40 10.00
C HIS A 196 -21.53 -8.46 11.08
N ASP A 197 -20.77 -7.45 11.53
CA ASP A 197 -21.28 -6.46 12.50
C ASP A 197 -22.44 -5.64 11.91
N MET A 198 -22.36 -5.25 10.63
CA MET A 198 -23.46 -4.60 9.93
C MET A 198 -24.70 -5.49 9.84
N HIS A 199 -24.53 -6.79 9.55
CA HIS A 199 -25.63 -7.74 9.48
C HIS A 199 -26.37 -7.86 10.82
N GLU A 200 -25.64 -8.00 11.92
CA GLU A 200 -26.21 -8.09 13.26
C GLU A 200 -26.95 -6.80 13.67
N LEU A 201 -26.44 -5.63 13.28
CA LEU A 201 -27.13 -4.35 13.51
C LEU A 201 -28.46 -4.25 12.75
N LEU A 202 -28.51 -4.79 11.53
CA LEU A 202 -29.75 -4.83 10.76
C LEU A 202 -30.76 -5.77 11.41
N ARG A 203 -30.34 -6.95 11.87
CA ARG A 203 -31.23 -7.90 12.58
C ARG A 203 -31.85 -7.27 13.82
N GLN A 204 -31.07 -6.54 14.61
CA GLN A 204 -31.55 -5.87 15.82
C GLN A 204 -32.59 -4.78 15.51
N ARG A 205 -32.51 -4.12 14.35
CA ARG A 205 -33.51 -3.13 13.92
C ARG A 205 -34.80 -3.76 13.41
N SER A 206 -34.73 -4.93 12.78
CA SER A 206 -35.92 -5.64 12.26
C SER A 206 -36.86 -6.16 13.35
N PHE A 207 -36.40 -6.20 14.60
CA PHE A 207 -37.17 -6.66 15.77
C PHE A 207 -37.82 -5.52 16.57
N VAL A 208 -37.72 -4.26 16.13
CA VAL A 208 -38.49 -3.17 16.72
C VAL A 208 -39.87 -3.14 16.05
N PRO A 209 -40.97 -3.47 16.77
CA PRO A 209 -42.31 -3.40 16.19
C PRO A 209 -42.61 -1.96 15.76
N PRO A 210 -43.36 -1.73 14.66
CA PRO A 210 -43.87 -0.40 14.37
C PRO A 210 -44.71 0.08 15.56
N ALA A 211 -44.40 1.29 16.03
CA ALA A 211 -45.14 2.00 17.07
C ALA A 211 -46.51 2.45 16.57
#